data_AF-A0A7C1Z4Y6-F1
#
_entry.id   AF-A0A7C1Z4Y6-F1
#
_cell.length_a   1.000
_cell.length_b   1.000
_cell.length_c   1.000
_cell.angle_alpha   90.00
_cell.angle_beta   90.00
_cell.angle_gamma   90.00
#
_symmetry.space_group_name_H-M   'P 1'
#
loop_
_entity.id
_entity.type
_entity.pdbx_description
1 polymer ?
#
loop_
_entity_poly.entity_id
_entity_poly.type
_entity_poly.pdbx_seq_one_letter_code
_entity_poly.pdbx_strand_id
1 'polypeptide(L)' 'GALRAIVKEAVKQKTGARGLRSIIEYVLLDSMFILPDLEGVKECVINEDVILKHAQPIILYETKAKTA' A
#
# COMPACT_ATOMS: atom_id res chain seq x y z
N GLY A 1 3.49 -11.28 4.91
CA GLY A 1 3.94 -10.42 3.80
C GLY A 1 2.74 -9.95 3.00
N ALA A 2 2.73 -8.70 2.53
CA ALA A 2 1.53 -8.01 2.02
C ALA A 2 0.69 -8.81 1.01
N LEU A 3 1.32 -9.41 -0.02
CA LEU A 3 0.62 -10.23 -1.01
C LEU A 3 -0.11 -11.43 -0.39
N ARG A 4 0.52 -12.11 0.58
CA ARG A 4 -0.12 -13.23 1.30
C ARG A 4 -1.27 -12.74 2.18
N ALA A 5 -1.18 -11.55 2.76
CA ALA A 5 -2.26 -10.95 3.54
C ALA A 5 -3.48 -10.63 2.65
N ILE A 6 -3.27 -10.06 1.46
CA ILE A 6 -4.34 -9.78 0.49
C ILE A 6 -5.06 -11.08 0.11
N VAL A 7 -4.31 -12.14 -0.22
CA VAL A 7 -4.90 -13.43 -0.57
C VAL A 7 -5.70 -14.02 0.59
N LYS A 8 -5.18 -13.96 1.83
CA LYS A 8 -5.91 -14.44 3.01
C LYS A 8 -7.23 -13.69 3.20
N GLU A 9 -7.24 -12.38 3.01
CA GLU A 9 -8.46 -11.59 3.16
C GLU A 9 -9.48 -11.90 2.04
N ALA A 10 -9.02 -12.10 0.81
CA ALA A 10 -9.89 -12.51 -0.31
C ALA A 10 -10.52 -13.90 -0.10
N VAL A 11 -9.78 -14.83 0.51
CA VAL A 11 -10.30 -16.16 0.89
C VAL A 11 -11.32 -16.03 2.02
N LYS A 12 -11.04 -15.22 3.05
CA LYS A 12 -11.94 -14.97 4.18
C LYS A 12 -13.26 -14.34 3.74
N GLN A 13 -13.23 -13.44 2.76
CA GLN A 13 -14.43 -12.81 2.18
C GLN A 13 -15.19 -13.73 1.20
N LYS A 14 -14.72 -14.95 0.93
CA LYS A 14 -15.30 -15.92 -0.02
C LYS A 14 -15.49 -15.38 -1.44
N THR A 15 -14.74 -14.35 -1.80
CA THR A 15 -14.77 -13.73 -3.13
C THR A 15 -13.83 -14.43 -4.11
N GLY A 16 -12.83 -15.15 -3.58
CA GLY A 16 -11.75 -15.73 -4.38
C GLY A 16 -10.95 -14.65 -5.10
N ALA A 17 -10.39 -14.98 -6.27
CA ALA A 17 -9.56 -14.05 -7.05
C ALA A 17 -10.29 -12.74 -7.43
N ARG A 18 -11.62 -12.77 -7.54
CA ARG A 18 -12.44 -11.59 -7.87
C ARG A 18 -12.33 -10.48 -6.82
N GLY A 19 -12.10 -10.82 -5.54
CA GLY A 19 -11.99 -9.84 -4.47
C GLY A 19 -10.61 -9.20 -4.32
N LEU A 20 -9.59 -9.70 -5.02
CA LEU A 20 -8.22 -9.21 -4.88
C LEU A 20 -8.13 -7.72 -5.25
N ARG A 21 -8.75 -7.33 -6.37
CA ARG A 21 -8.78 -5.94 -6.83
C ARG A 21 -9.46 -5.04 -5.82
N SER A 22 -10.62 -5.44 -5.30
CA SER A 22 -11.37 -4.64 -4.32
C SER A 22 -10.61 -4.44 -3.02
N ILE A 23 -9.88 -5.44 -2.55
CA ILE A 23 -9.03 -5.32 -1.35
C ILE A 23 -7.90 -4.32 -1.59
N ILE A 24 -7.26 -4.39 -2.76
CA ILE A 24 -6.19 -3.45 -3.13
C ILE A 24 -6.72 -2.02 -3.24
N GLU A 25 -7.83 -1.82 -3.94
CA GLU A 25 -8.45 -0.50 -4.10
C GLU A 25 -8.85 0.11 -2.75
N TYR A 26 -9.42 -0.69 -1.85
CA TYR A 26 -9.79 -0.23 -0.51
C TYR A 26 -8.59 0.21 0.31
N VAL A 27 -7.53 -0.62 0.35
CA VAL A 27 -6.34 -0.34 1.17
C VAL A 27 -5.52 0.83 0.63
N LEU A 28 -5.48 1.02 -0.69
CA LEU A 28 -4.70 2.06 -1.33
C LEU A 28 -5.43 3.41 -1.48
N LEU A 29 -6.74 3.47 -1.20
CA LEU A 29 -7.57 4.65 -1.46
C LEU A 29 -6.95 5.94 -0.89
N ASP A 30 -6.63 5.94 0.41
CA ASP A 30 -6.08 7.11 1.10
C ASP A 30 -4.70 7.49 0.54
N SER A 31 -3.87 6.48 0.26
CA SER A 31 -2.52 6.69 -0.26
C SER A 31 -2.54 7.24 -1.68
N MET A 32 -3.44 6.75 -2.53
CA MET A 32 -3.64 7.25 -3.90
C MET A 32 -4.15 8.69 -3.92
N PHE A 33 -4.91 9.10 -2.89
CA PHE A 33 -5.36 10.48 -2.74
C PHE A 33 -4.24 11.41 -2.27
N ILE A 34 -3.43 10.97 -1.29
CA ILE A 34 -2.38 11.80 -0.69
C ILE A 34 -1.13 11.90 -1.58
N LEU A 35 -0.74 10.80 -2.24
CA LEU A 35 0.51 10.73 -3.02
C LEU A 35 0.66 11.83 -4.08
N PRO A 36 -0.37 12.21 -4.86
CA PRO A 36 -0.27 13.30 -5.83
C PRO A 36 0.12 14.66 -5.23
N ASP A 37 -0.23 14.91 -3.97
CA ASP A 37 0.05 16.18 -3.29
C ASP A 37 1.43 16.21 -2.62
N LEU A 38 2.13 15.06 -2.55
CA LEU A 38 3.44 14.95 -1.93
C LEU A 38 4.58 15.20 -2.93
N GLU A 39 5.40 16.21 -2.67
CA GLU A 39 6.59 16.49 -3.47
C GLU A 39 7.78 15.61 -3.06
N GLY A 40 8.57 15.18 -4.06
CA GLY A 40 9.83 14.45 -3.83
C GLY A 40 9.67 13.00 -3.37
N VAL A 41 8.47 12.42 -3.48
CA VAL A 41 8.25 10.99 -3.22
C VAL A 41 8.94 10.15 -4.30
N LYS A 42 9.76 9.20 -3.86
CA LYS A 42 10.45 8.23 -4.71
C LYS A 42 9.74 6.88 -4.74
N GLU A 43 9.25 6.42 -3.59
CA GLU A 43 8.67 5.09 -3.45
C GLU A 43 7.64 5.05 -2.31
N CYS A 44 6.58 4.26 -2.50
CA CYS A 44 5.57 3.96 -1.48
C CYS A 44 5.58 2.45 -1.22
N VAL A 45 5.92 2.06 0.01
CA VAL A 45 6.10 0.66 0.40
C VAL A 45 4.89 0.17 1.19
N ILE A 46 4.22 -0.87 0.65
CA ILE A 46 3.07 -1.52 1.26
C ILE A 46 3.50 -2.79 1.98
N ASN A 47 3.34 -2.82 3.30
CA ASN A 47 3.65 -3.99 4.13
C ASN A 47 2.36 -4.73 4.57
N GLU A 48 2.51 -5.79 5.35
CA GLU A 48 1.37 -6.60 5.83
C GLU A 48 0.47 -5.85 6.82
N ASP A 49 1.00 -4.93 7.62
CA ASP A 49 0.22 -4.14 8.56
C ASP A 49 -0.68 -3.12 7.84
N VAL A 50 -0.26 -2.60 6.69
CA VAL A 50 -1.10 -1.76 5.84
C VAL A 50 -2.35 -2.54 5.40
N ILE A 51 -2.19 -3.82 5.03
CA ILE A 51 -3.30 -4.68 4.61
C ILE A 51 -4.20 -5.09 5.78
N LEU A 52 -3.62 -5.54 6.90
CA LEU A 52 -4.36 -6.20 7.98
C LEU A 52 -4.86 -5.24 9.08
N LYS A 53 -4.17 -4.11 9.27
CA LYS A 53 -4.41 -3.18 10.37
C LYS A 53 -4.76 -1.76 9.89
N HIS A 54 -4.86 -1.55 8.58
CA HIS A 54 -5.03 -0.22 7.99
C HIS A 54 -3.96 0.78 8.45
N ALA A 55 -2.73 0.29 8.65
CA ALA A 55 -1.59 1.17 8.94
C ALA A 55 -1.27 2.04 7.72
N GLN A 56 -0.67 3.19 7.95
CA GLN A 56 -0.18 4.05 6.87
C GLN A 56 1.02 3.42 6.15
N PRO A 57 1.12 3.52 4.81
CA PRO A 57 2.31 3.08 4.08
C PRO A 57 3.58 3.83 4.48
N ILE A 58 4.72 3.22 4.17
CA ILE A 58 6.02 3.86 4.32
C ILE A 58 6.32 4.62 3.04
N ILE A 59 6.47 5.94 3.14
CA ILE A 59 6.83 6.82 2.01
C ILE A 59 8.32 7.12 2.08
N LEU A 60 9.04 6.81 1.00
CA LEU A 60 10.45 7.10 0.82
C LEU A 60 10.60 8.30 -0.12
N TYR A 61 11.33 9.31 0.32
CA TYR A 61 11.60 10.52 -0.45
C TYR A 61 12.97 10.43 -1.13
N GLU A 62 13.15 11.19 -2.20
CA GLU A 62 14.47 11.34 -2.81
C GLU A 62 15.48 11.90 -1.81
N THR A 63 16.47 11.09 -1.46
CA THR A 63 17.68 11.59 -0.82
C THR A 63 18.50 12.34 -1.87
N LYS A 64 18.45 13.67 -1.85
CA LYS A 64 19.49 14.47 -2.50
C LYS A 64 20.82 14.07 -1.86
N ALA A 65 21.66 13.35 -2.60
CA ALA A 65 23.03 13.10 -2.19
C ALA A 65 23.66 14.47 -1.92
N LYS A 66 24.06 14.72 -0.66
CA LYS A 66 24.94 15.84 -0.36
C LYS A 66 26.25 15.53 -1.07
N THR A 67 26.46 16.14 -2.23
CA THR A 67 27.78 16.24 -2.83
C THR A 67 28.61 17.07 -1.85
N ALA A 68 29.57 16.40 -1.21
CA ALA A 68 30.58 17.03 -0.35
C ALA A 68 31.57 17.85 -1.18
#